data_AF-C1IFF8-F1
#
_entry.id   AF-C1IFF8-F1
#
_cell.length_a   1.000
_cell.length_b   1.000
_cell.length_c   1.000
_cell.angle_alpha   90.00
_cell.angle_beta   90.00
_cell.angle_gamma   90.00
#
_symmetry.space_group_name_H-M   'P 1'
#
loop_
_entity.id
_entity.type
_entity.pdbx_description
1 polymer ?
#
loop_
_entity_poly.entity_id
_entity_poly.type
_entity_poly.pdbx_seq_one_letter_code
_entity_poly.pdbx_strand_id
1 'polypeptide(L)'
;VVYFHGGGWVIANLDKYDASARALTNAAQAIVVSVAYRQAPEHAFPAATEDAYAAFQWIVGNAGQINGDPQRVVYFHGDSAGGNL
;
A
#
# COMPACT_ATOMS: atom_id res chain seq x y z
N VAL A 1 3.36 -7.80 -2.26
CA VAL A 1 2.12 -7.08 -2.63
C VAL A 1 2.18 -5.72 -1.97
N VAL A 2 1.96 -4.65 -2.73
CA VAL A 2 1.83 -3.30 -2.17
C VAL A 2 0.34 -3.02 -2.04
N TYR A 3 -0.11 -2.64 -0.84
CA TYR A 3 -1.51 -2.44 -0.52
C TYR A 3 -1.78 -0.98 -0.17
N PHE A 4 -2.69 -0.35 -0.92
CA PHE A 4 -3.16 1.02 -0.67
C PHE A 4 -4.62 0.96 -0.21
N HIS A 5 -4.86 1.38 1.03
CA HIS A 5 -6.21 1.34 1.58
C HIS A 5 -7.14 2.34 0.87
N GLY A 6 -8.45 2.11 0.97
CA GLY A 6 -9.45 3.05 0.47
C GLY A 6 -9.75 4.20 1.43
N GLY A 7 -10.82 4.95 1.17
CA GLY A 7 -11.26 6.04 2.05
C GLY A 7 -11.20 7.43 1.43
N GLY A 8 -11.36 7.55 0.10
CA GLY A 8 -11.48 8.84 -0.56
C GLY A 8 -10.29 9.78 -0.35
N TRP A 9 -9.09 9.22 -0.11
CA TRP A 9 -7.87 9.94 0.27
C TRP A 9 -7.96 10.76 1.57
N VAL A 10 -9.04 10.67 2.34
CA VAL A 10 -9.34 11.56 3.49
C VAL A 10 -9.58 10.78 4.79
N ILE A 11 -10.08 9.55 4.69
CA ILE A 11 -10.44 8.74 5.85
C ILE A 11 -9.79 7.35 5.80
N ALA A 12 -9.97 6.61 6.89
CA ALA A 12 -9.39 5.30 7.16
C ALA A 12 -7.87 5.34 7.35
N ASN A 13 -7.30 4.20 7.73
CA ASN A 13 -5.90 4.04 8.06
C ASN A 13 -5.55 2.55 8.08
N LEU A 14 -4.30 2.24 8.47
CA LEU A 14 -3.82 0.88 8.63
C LEU A 14 -4.74 0.02 9.50
N ASP A 15 -5.17 0.52 10.67
CA ASP A 15 -6.01 -0.25 11.60
C ASP A 15 -7.38 -0.61 11.01
N LYS A 16 -7.98 0.31 10.23
CA LYS A 16 -9.28 0.05 9.58
C LYS A 16 -9.19 -1.02 8.49
N TYR A 17 -8.03 -1.19 7.87
CA TYR A 17 -7.81 -2.12 6.76
C TYR A 17 -6.86 -3.29 7.10
N ASP A 18 -6.42 -3.42 8.35
CA ASP A 18 -5.51 -4.48 8.80
C ASP A 18 -6.08 -5.88 8.52
N ALA A 19 -7.37 -6.09 8.76
CA ALA A 19 -8.05 -7.35 8.46
C ALA A 19 -7.96 -7.70 6.96
N SER A 20 -8.15 -6.73 6.06
CA SER A 20 -8.04 -6.92 4.61
C SER A 20 -6.60 -7.24 4.20
N ALA A 21 -5.62 -6.52 4.74
CA ALA A 21 -4.20 -6.75 4.45
C ALA A 21 -3.75 -8.16 4.92
N ARG A 22 -4.21 -8.60 6.10
CA ARG A 22 -3.96 -9.97 6.61
C ARG A 22 -4.66 -11.04 5.78
N ALA A 23 -5.93 -10.81 5.42
CA ALA A 23 -6.66 -11.73 4.55
C ALA A 23 -5.95 -11.91 3.20
N LEU A 24 -5.46 -10.82 2.60
CA LEU A 24 -4.68 -10.85 1.37
C LEU A 24 -3.33 -11.57 1.55
N THR A 25 -2.64 -11.34 2.67
CA THR A 25 -1.40 -12.06 3.03
C THR A 25 -1.63 -13.57 3.03
N ASN A 26 -2.70 -14.02 3.71
CA ASN A 26 -3.05 -15.42 3.83
C ASN A 26 -3.51 -16.03 2.50
N ALA A 27 -4.28 -15.30 1.69
CA ALA A 27 -4.78 -15.80 0.42
C ALA A 27 -3.68 -15.88 -0.65
N ALA A 28 -2.83 -14.86 -0.74
CA ALA A 28 -1.78 -14.75 -1.75
C ALA A 28 -0.49 -15.49 -1.35
N GLN A 29 -0.35 -15.90 -0.08
CA GLN A 29 0.89 -16.46 0.47
C GLN A 29 2.10 -15.56 0.17
N ALA A 30 1.91 -14.26 0.37
CA ALA A 30 2.87 -13.23 0.00
C ALA A 30 2.98 -12.15 1.09
N ILE A 31 4.15 -11.53 1.16
CA ILE A 31 4.34 -10.35 2.01
C ILE A 31 3.47 -9.22 1.47
N VAL A 32 2.63 -8.65 2.33
CA VAL A 32 1.81 -7.46 2.05
C VAL A 32 2.41 -6.28 2.79
N VAL A 33 2.73 -5.22 2.06
CA VAL A 33 3.15 -3.93 2.61
C VAL A 33 1.96 -2.99 2.51
N SER A 34 1.30 -2.72 3.65
CA SER A 34 0.20 -1.76 3.74
C SER A 34 0.75 -0.36 3.97
N VAL A 35 0.50 0.56 3.04
CA VAL A 35 1.14 1.88 3.01
C VAL A 35 0.26 2.92 3.70
N ALA A 36 0.81 3.56 4.74
CA ALA A 36 0.19 4.70 5.42
C ALA A 36 0.52 6.01 4.67
N TYR A 37 -0.13 6.23 3.53
CA TYR A 37 0.06 7.43 2.74
C TYR A 37 -0.60 8.66 3.39
N ARG A 38 -0.07 9.86 3.12
CA ARG A 38 -0.61 11.14 3.56
C ARG A 38 -2.02 11.39 3.02
N GLN A 39 -2.90 11.95 3.86
CA GLN A 39 -4.32 12.13 3.54
C GLN A 39 -4.69 13.61 3.39
N ALA A 40 -5.69 13.87 2.55
CA ALA A 40 -6.34 15.15 2.40
C ALA A 40 -7.35 15.39 3.55
N PRO A 41 -7.70 16.66 3.85
CA PRO A 41 -7.27 17.89 3.18
C PRO A 41 -5.87 18.39 3.59
N GLU A 42 -5.28 17.88 4.67
CA GLU A 42 -3.98 18.31 5.19
C GLU A 42 -2.86 18.13 4.15
N HIS A 43 -2.98 17.07 3.35
CA HIS A 43 -2.10 16.76 2.24
C HIS A 43 -2.93 16.47 0.98
N ALA A 44 -3.29 17.55 0.28
CA ALA A 44 -3.98 17.45 -1.01
C ALA A 44 -3.11 16.74 -2.07
N PHE A 45 -3.74 16.40 -3.19
CA PHE A 45 -3.05 15.89 -4.37
C PHE A 45 -1.84 16.80 -4.72
N PRO A 46 -0.64 16.22 -4.99
CA PRO A 46 -0.35 14.82 -5.29
C PRO A 46 0.19 13.96 -4.14
N ALA A 47 0.06 14.38 -2.88
CA ALA A 47 0.78 13.76 -1.75
C ALA A 47 0.62 12.23 -1.63
N ALA A 48 -0.61 11.73 -1.70
CA ALA A 48 -0.87 10.29 -1.62
C ALA A 48 -0.22 9.50 -2.79
N THR A 49 -0.21 10.07 -4.00
CA THR A 49 0.41 9.47 -5.18
C THR A 49 1.93 9.45 -5.07
N GLU A 50 2.53 10.52 -4.55
CA GLU A 50 3.97 10.57 -4.28
C GLU A 50 4.38 9.53 -3.25
N ASP A 51 3.61 9.38 -2.17
CA ASP A 51 3.87 8.40 -1.12
C ASP A 51 3.71 6.97 -1.64
N ALA A 52 2.70 6.71 -2.47
CA ALA A 52 2.50 5.43 -3.12
C ALA A 52 3.71 5.05 -4.00
N TYR A 53 4.20 6.00 -4.80
CA TYR A 53 5.37 5.78 -5.65
C TYR A 53 6.66 5.61 -4.82
N ALA A 54 6.87 6.44 -3.80
CA ALA A 54 8.01 6.35 -2.91
C ALA A 54 8.04 4.99 -2.16
N ALA A 55 6.87 4.54 -1.68
CA ALA A 55 6.74 3.22 -1.06
C ALA A 55 7.09 2.10 -2.03
N PHE A 56 6.60 2.16 -3.27
CA PHE A 56 6.97 1.18 -4.31
C PHE A 56 8.48 1.15 -4.56
N GLN A 57 9.11 2.31 -4.76
CA GLN A 57 10.56 2.41 -4.97
C GLN A 57 11.33 1.82 -3.79
N TRP A 58 10.92 2.14 -2.56
CA TRP A 58 11.53 1.58 -1.36
C TRP A 58 11.38 0.06 -1.31
N ILE A 59 10.19 -0.48 -1.58
CA ILE A 59 9.94 -1.92 -1.54
C ILE A 59 10.80 -2.65 -2.58
N VAL A 60 10.89 -2.15 -3.82
CA VAL A 60 11.72 -2.78 -4.85
C VAL A 60 13.21 -2.73 -4.48
N GLY A 61 13.68 -1.60 -3.95
CA GLY A 61 15.08 -1.44 -3.53
C GLY A 61 15.44 -2.23 -2.26
N ASN A 62 14.47 -2.54 -1.40
CA ASN A 62 14.69 -3.14 -0.07
C ASN A 62 13.99 -4.48 0.12
N ALA A 63 13.42 -5.10 -0.92
CA ALA A 63 12.66 -6.34 -0.80
C ALA A 63 13.42 -7.45 -0.05
N GLY A 64 14.73 -7.58 -0.30
CA GLY A 64 15.58 -8.56 0.39
C GLY A 64 15.66 -8.35 1.92
N GLN A 65 15.50 -7.11 2.41
CA GLN A 65 15.51 -6.81 3.85
C GLN A 65 14.24 -7.27 4.57
N ILE A 66 13.13 -7.40 3.83
CA ILE A 66 11.85 -7.88 4.37
C ILE A 66 11.59 -9.36 4.00
N ASN A 67 12.62 -10.10 3.58
CA ASN A 67 12.52 -11.47 3.06
C ASN A 67 11.61 -11.60 1.83
N GLY A 68 11.48 -10.53 1.05
CA GLY A 68 10.75 -10.50 -0.21
C GLY A 68 11.66 -10.70 -1.42
N ASP A 69 11.05 -11.07 -2.55
CA ASP A 69 11.72 -11.16 -3.85
C ASP A 69 11.38 -9.91 -4.69
N PRO A 70 12.36 -9.06 -5.03
CA PRO A 70 12.12 -7.83 -5.79
C PRO A 70 11.58 -8.09 -7.20
N GLN A 71 11.87 -9.26 -7.80
CA GLN A 71 11.36 -9.63 -9.12
C GLN A 71 9.89 -10.08 -9.08
N ARG A 72 9.34 -10.30 -7.87
CA ARG A 72 7.95 -10.72 -7.63
C ARG A 72 7.08 -9.64 -6.98
N VAL A 73 7.58 -8.39 -6.94
CA VAL A 73 6.79 -7.21 -6.55
C VAL A 73 5.87 -6.82 -7.72
N VAL A 74 4.84 -7.63 -7.99
CA VAL A 74 4.00 -7.47 -9.21
C VAL A 74 2.56 -7.03 -8.89
N TYR A 75 2.13 -7.07 -7.63
CA TYR A 75 0.72 -6.89 -7.28
C TYR A 75 0.50 -5.62 -6.47
N PHE A 76 -0.14 -4.64 -7.11
CA PHE A 76 -0.81 -3.53 -6.47
C PHE A 76 -2.25 -3.95 -6.16
N HIS A 77 -2.67 -3.72 -4.93
CA HIS A 77 -4.05 -3.93 -4.53
C HIS A 77 -4.52 -2.69 -3.79
N GLY A 78 -5.67 -2.18 -4.20
CA GLY A 78 -6.29 -1.08 -3.51
C GLY A 78 -7.79 -1.05 -3.71
N ASP A 79 -8.48 -0.57 -2.68
CA ASP A 79 -9.93 -0.50 -2.65
C ASP A 79 -10.36 0.97 -2.88
N SER A 80 -11.31 1.22 -3.79
CA SER A 80 -11.84 2.57 -4.04
C SER A 80 -10.73 3.58 -4.39
N ALA A 81 -10.54 4.63 -3.58
CA ALA A 81 -9.45 5.60 -3.74
C ALA A 81 -8.06 4.95 -3.73
N GLY A 82 -7.86 3.87 -2.98
CA GLY A 82 -6.61 3.12 -2.99
C GLY A 82 -6.38 2.36 -4.29
N GLY A 83 -7.44 1.98 -5.02
CA GLY A 83 -7.32 1.38 -6.35
C GLY A 83 -7.05 2.41 -7.45
N ASN A 84 -7.22 3.70 -7.16
CA ASN A 84 -6.79 4.78 -8.05
C ASN A 84 -5.30 5.11 -7.90
N LEU A 85 -4.73 4.88 -6.71
CA LEU A 85 -3.29 5.01 -6.43
C LEU A 85 -2.51 3.85 -7.06
#